data_AF-A0A847EUP2-F1
#
_entry.id   AF-A0A847EUP2-F1
#
_cell.length_a   1.000
_cell.length_b   1.000
_cell.length_c   1.000
_cell.angle_alpha   90.00
_cell.angle_beta   90.00
_cell.angle_gamma   90.00
#
_symmetry.space_group_name_H-M   'P 1'
#
loop_
_entity.id
_entity.type
_entity.pdbx_description
1 polymer ?
#
loop_
_entity_poly.entity_id
_entity_poly.type
_entity_poly.pdbx_seq_one_letter_code
_entity_poly.pdbx_strand_id
1 'polypeptide(L)' 'MIPVKPKKSLGQHFLTNLETAARIACTLDAHSDLPVLEIGPGMGVLTRFLLEKHDNLKVVELDRESVRFLQIHFPAL' A
#
# COMPACT_ATOMS: atom_id res chain seq x y z
N MET A 1 6.43 -19.38 -1.58
CA MET A 1 5.86 -18.04 -1.37
C MET A 1 4.38 -18.13 -1.67
N ILE A 2 3.48 -17.80 -0.74
CA ILE A 2 2.03 -17.88 -0.99
C ILE A 2 1.61 -16.55 -1.61
N PRO A 3 1.23 -16.49 -2.90
CA PRO A 3 0.74 -15.25 -3.49
C PRO A 3 -0.61 -14.87 -2.86
N VAL A 4 -0.74 -13.63 -2.40
CA VAL A 4 -2.04 -13.08 -1.97
C VAL A 4 -2.96 -13.07 -3.19
N LYS A 5 -4.10 -13.75 -3.08
CA LYS A 5 -5.07 -13.83 -4.17
C LYS A 5 -6.22 -12.85 -3.93
N PRO A 6 -6.72 -12.17 -4.97
CA PRO A 6 -7.82 -11.24 -4.82
C PRO A 6 -9.09 -11.98 -4.38
N LYS A 7 -9.70 -11.50 -3.30
CA LYS A 7 -10.96 -11.99 -2.75
C LYS A 7 -12.09 -11.09 -3.24
N LYS A 8 -12.96 -11.64 -4.09
CA LYS A 8 -14.13 -10.92 -4.63
C LYS A 8 -15.07 -10.41 -3.53
N SER A 9 -15.20 -11.16 -2.43
CA SER A 9 -16.01 -10.75 -1.27
C SER A 9 -15.52 -9.48 -0.58
N LEU A 10 -14.25 -9.11 -0.77
CA LEU A 10 -13.63 -7.91 -0.23
C LEU A 10 -13.49 -6.79 -1.28
N GLY A 11 -13.98 -6.99 -2.51
CA GLY A 11 -13.86 -6.02 -3.59
C GLY A 11 -12.42 -5.74 -4.03
N GLN A 12 -11.48 -6.67 -3.79
CA GLN A 12 -10.07 -6.45 -4.07
C GLN A 12 -9.79 -6.43 -5.59
N HIS A 13 -9.27 -5.29 -6.07
CA HIS A 13 -8.67 -5.12 -7.39
C HIS A 13 -7.24 -4.62 -7.22
N PHE A 14 -6.25 -5.49 -7.42
CA PHE A 14 -4.87 -5.11 -7.19
C PHE A 14 -4.34 -4.20 -8.29
N LEU A 15 -3.77 -3.06 -7.87
CA LEU A 15 -2.98 -2.20 -8.72
C LEU A 15 -1.68 -2.92 -9.10
N THR A 16 -1.46 -3.16 -10.40
CA THR A 16 -0.25 -3.83 -10.91
C THR A 16 0.66 -2.90 -11.72
N ASN A 17 0.12 -1.78 -12.20
CA ASN A 17 0.87 -0.79 -12.96
C ASN A 17 1.66 0.12 -12.01
N LEU A 18 2.98 -0.02 -12.01
CA LEU A 18 3.89 0.73 -11.14
C LEU A 18 3.93 2.23 -11.48
N GLU A 19 3.83 2.59 -12.76
CA GLU A 19 3.82 4.00 -13.19
C GLU A 19 2.56 4.72 -12.68
N THR A 20 1.41 4.03 -12.71
CA THR A 20 0.17 4.55 -12.14
C THR A 20 0.29 4.72 -10.63
N ALA A 21 0.87 3.75 -9.92
CA ALA A 21 1.11 3.84 -8.49
C ALA A 21 2.02 5.02 -8.12
N ALA A 22 3.13 5.19 -8.84
CA ALA A 22 4.06 6.31 -8.66
C ALA A 22 3.35 7.64 -8.90
N ARG A 23 2.55 7.76 -9.97
CA ARG A 23 1.78 8.98 -10.26
C ARG A 23 0.75 9.30 -9.18
N ILE A 24 0.10 8.29 -8.59
CA ILE A 24 -0.82 8.47 -7.47
C ILE A 24 -0.05 9.01 -6.25
N ALA A 25 1.07 8.39 -5.89
CA ALA A 25 1.89 8.84 -4.77
C ALA A 25 2.39 10.30 -4.96
N CYS A 26 2.82 10.66 -6.18
CA CYS A 26 3.26 12.02 -6.48
C CYS A 26 2.16 13.08 -6.30
N THR A 27 0.88 12.73 -6.28
CA THR A 27 -0.19 13.70 -6.01
C THR A 27 -0.15 14.23 -4.57
N LEU A 28 0.56 13.55 -3.67
CA LEU A 28 0.76 13.93 -2.27
C LEU A 28 2.08 14.70 -2.03
N ASP A 29 2.90 14.95 -3.07
CA ASP A 29 4.22 15.59 -2.92
C ASP A 29 4.16 16.97 -2.25
N ALA A 30 3.08 17.74 -2.47
CA ALA A 30 2.87 19.04 -1.82
C ALA A 30 2.52 18.95 -0.33
N HIS A 31 2.35 17.73 0.19
CA HIS A 31 1.89 17.41 1.53
C HIS A 31 2.81 16.38 2.22
N SER A 32 4.10 16.36 1.85
CA SER A 32 5.11 15.44 2.39
C SER A 32 5.10 15.33 3.92
N ASP A 33 4.87 16.47 4.59
CA ASP A 33 4.99 16.60 6.04
C ASP A 33 3.72 16.18 6.81
N LEU A 34 2.63 15.91 6.09
CA LEU A 34 1.38 15.48 6.69
C LEU A 34 1.37 13.96 6.92
N PRO A 35 0.76 13.49 8.02
CA PRO A 35 0.54 12.06 8.22
C PRO A 35 -0.38 11.50 7.12
N VAL A 36 -0.01 10.36 6.56
CA VAL A 36 -0.76 9.68 5.50
C VAL A 36 -1.36 8.38 6.04
N LEU A 37 -2.63 8.13 5.71
CA LEU A 37 -3.32 6.87 5.98
C LEU A 37 -3.71 6.21 4.66
N GLU A 38 -3.13 5.04 4.37
CA GLU A 38 -3.56 4.20 3.25
C GLU A 38 -4.58 3.17 3.73
N ILE A 39 -5.70 3.07 3.02
CA ILE A 39 -6.76 2.08 3.28
C ILE A 39 -6.72 1.04 2.18
N GLY A 40 -6.60 -0.23 2.55
CA GLY A 40 -6.51 -1.34 1.60
C GLY A 40 -5.20 -1.37 0.82
N PRO A 41 -4.02 -1.39 1.48
CA PRO A 41 -2.72 -1.49 0.82
C PRO A 41 -2.56 -2.76 -0.03
N GLY A 42 -3.29 -3.85 0.28
CA GLY A 42 -3.22 -5.11 -0.46
C GLY A 42 -1.80 -5.66 -0.51
N MET A 43 -1.22 -5.73 -1.71
CA MET A 43 0.16 -6.19 -1.94
C MET A 43 1.21 -5.07 -1.78
N GLY A 44 0.83 -3.89 -1.31
CA GLY A 44 1.74 -2.78 -1.01
C GLY A 44 2.33 -2.08 -2.24
N VAL A 45 1.67 -2.17 -3.40
CA VAL A 45 2.17 -1.58 -4.65
C VAL A 45 2.22 -0.05 -4.55
N LEU A 46 1.17 0.57 -4.02
CA LEU A 46 1.17 2.01 -3.73
C LEU A 46 2.01 2.32 -2.48
N THR A 47 1.87 1.52 -1.42
CA THR A 47 2.59 1.65 -0.15
C THR A 47 4.10 1.85 -0.34
N ARG A 48 4.74 1.14 -1.27
CA ARG A 48 6.17 1.32 -1.58
C ARG A 48 6.51 2.76 -1.93
N PHE A 49 5.74 3.38 -2.83
CA PHE A 49 6.01 4.74 -3.28
C PHE A 49 5.66 5.77 -2.21
N LEU A 50 4.65 5.50 -1.38
CA LEU A 50 4.31 6.36 -0.26
C LEU A 50 5.42 6.34 0.82
N LEU A 51 5.98 5.17 1.13
CA LEU A 51 7.10 5.05 2.07
C LEU A 51 8.37 5.78 1.63
N GLU A 52 8.62 5.87 0.32
CA GLU A 52 9.77 6.62 -0.21
C GLU A 52 9.61 8.14 -0.06
N LYS A 53 8.39 8.62 0.14
CA LYS A 53 8.03 10.06 0.09
C LYS A 53 7.52 10.62 1.42
N HIS A 54 7.02 9.75 2.32
CA HIS A 54 6.37 10.14 3.56
C HIS A 54 6.89 9.32 4.74
N ASP A 55 7.45 10.02 5.73
CA ASP A 55 7.98 9.39 6.94
C ASP A 55 6.89 8.93 7.92
N ASN A 56 5.67 9.46 7.80
CA ASN A 56 4.55 9.18 8.70
C ASN A 56 3.37 8.54 7.96
N LEU A 57 3.66 7.40 7.32
CA LEU A 57 2.66 6.56 6.68
C LEU A 57 2.11 5.52 7.66
N LYS A 58 0.79 5.38 7.69
CA LYS A 58 0.09 4.26 8.34
C LYS A 58 -0.78 3.56 7.31
N VAL A 59 -0.98 2.26 7.51
CA VAL A 59 -1.83 1.45 6.63
C VAL A 59 -2.87 0.68 7.42
N VAL A 60 -4.05 0.48 6.82
CA VAL A 60 -5.12 -0.34 7.39
C VAL A 60 -5.58 -1.37 6.36
N GLU A 61 -5.53 -2.65 6.74
CA GLU A 61 -5.89 -3.78 5.88
C GLU A 61 -6.78 -4.77 6.65
N LEU A 62 -7.86 -5.21 5.99
CA LEU A 62 -8.82 -6.16 6.54
C LEU A 62 -8.41 -7.61 6.23
N ASP A 63 -7.77 -7.84 5.09
CA ASP A 63 -7.33 -9.16 4.66
C ASP A 63 -6.07 -9.62 5.41
N ARG A 64 -6.22 -10.62 6.27
CA ARG A 64 -5.12 -11.17 7.08
C ARG A 64 -3.96 -11.73 6.26
N GLU A 65 -4.21 -12.19 5.02
CA GLU A 65 -3.13 -12.64 4.13
C GLU A 65 -2.28 -11.47 3.65
N SER A 66 -2.92 -10.38 3.22
CA SER A 66 -2.27 -9.12 2.87
C SER A 66 -1.52 -8.52 4.06
N VAL A 67 -2.11 -8.54 5.28
CA VAL A 67 -1.43 -8.08 6.51
C VAL A 67 -0.12 -8.83 6.72
N ARG A 68 -0.14 -10.17 6.63
CA ARG A 68 1.07 -10.99 6.79
C ARG A 68 2.09 -10.68 5.70
N PHE A 69 1.64 -10.51 4.46
CA PHE A 69 2.49 -10.13 3.34
C PHE A 69 3.19 -8.78 3.62
N LEU A 70 2.44 -7.77 4.05
CA LEU A 70 2.97 -6.43 4.35
C LEU A 70 3.99 -6.46 5.48
N GLN A 71 3.71 -7.17 6.58
CA GLN A 71 4.65 -7.32 7.71
C GLN A 71 5.99 -7.95 7.30
N ILE A 72 5.99 -8.84 6.31
CA ILE A 72 7.22 -9.49 5.81
C ILE A 72 7.97 -8.57 4.84
N HIS A 73 7.25 -7.87 3.96
CA HIS A 73 7.84 -7.15 2.82
C HIS A 73 8.11 -5.66 3.10
N PHE A 74 7.44 -5.08 4.09
CA PHE A 74 7.53 -3.67 4.45
C PHE A 74 7.66 -3.54 5.98
N PRO A 75 8.78 -3.98 6.56
CA PRO A 75 8.99 -3.98 8.02
C PRO A 75 9.08 -2.57 8.64
N ALA A 76 9.10 -1.53 7.81
CA ALA A 76 9.10 -0.13 8.24
C ALA A 76 7.69 0.44 8.51
N LEU A 77 6.62 -0.34 8.23
CA LEU A 77 5.23 0.01 8.51
C LEU A 77 4.81 -0.21 9.96
#